data_AF-A0A660RVJ2-F1
#
_entry.id   AF-A0A660RVJ2-F1
#
_cell.length_a   1.000
_cell.length_b   1.000
_cell.length_c   1.000
_cell.angle_alpha   90.00
_cell.angle_beta   90.00
_cell.angle_gamma   90.00
#
_symmetry.space_group_name_H-M   'P 1'
#
loop_
_entity.id
_entity.type
_entity.pdbx_description
1 polymer ?
#
loop_
_entity_poly.entity_id
_entity_poly.type
_entity_poly.pdbx_seq_one_letter_code
_entity_poly.pdbx_strand_id
1 'polypeptide(L)'
;MKKVYQIGRLDVNAFQSINFKYKDERYSVQLSSFALREYFKKHGKETKITLIYPVSLYLNNSLLTKQKIPENLKNIIQSILNKPFEKEKYLANPYPYFKEHPYSKEVNNFIVIHSIGEYEGINFSATLKELILEIFIDMIDSYIKTPFTELYLDISSGHNIYVSALIEAGRLFLTFYKLQNFLPQENQLKVYIIFSDPILPP
;
A
#
# COMPACT_ATOMS: atom_id res chain seq x y z
N MET A 1 -18.91 0.23 6.29
CA MET A 1 -17.54 -0.35 6.36
C MET A 1 -16.55 0.66 5.79
N LYS A 2 -15.32 0.71 6.31
CA LYS A 2 -14.27 1.63 5.84
C LYS A 2 -13.19 0.86 5.07
N LYS A 3 -12.65 1.47 4.02
CA LYS A 3 -11.56 0.91 3.21
C LYS A 3 -10.38 1.87 3.21
N VAL A 4 -9.17 1.35 3.41
CA VAL A 4 -7.92 2.13 3.34
C VAL A 4 -7.01 1.52 2.28
N TYR A 5 -6.48 2.35 1.39
CA TYR A 5 -5.37 1.99 0.49
C TYR A 5 -4.14 2.77 0.90
N GLN A 6 -3.01 2.07 1.03
CA GLN A 6 -1.72 2.70 1.33
C GLN A 6 -0.62 2.05 0.49
N ILE A 7 0.33 2.86 0.01
CA ILE A 7 1.55 2.32 -0.60
C ILE A 7 2.40 1.66 0.49
N GLY A 8 2.70 0.37 0.32
CA GLY A 8 3.55 -0.38 1.22
C GLY A 8 5.00 0.12 1.18
N ARG A 9 5.66 0.10 2.34
CA ARG A 9 7.01 0.64 2.51
C ARG A 9 7.99 -0.43 2.97
N LEU A 10 9.25 -0.27 2.55
CA LEU A 10 10.40 -1.05 2.99
C LEU A 10 11.63 -0.14 3.03
N ASP A 11 11.55 0.91 3.83
CA ASP A 11 12.61 1.90 4.06
C ASP A 11 13.22 1.77 5.46
N VAL A 12 14.14 2.70 5.79
CA VAL A 12 14.85 2.67 7.07
C VAL A 12 13.83 2.83 8.20
N ASN A 13 13.84 1.90 9.14
CA ASN A 13 12.88 1.80 10.24
C ASN A 13 11.45 1.43 9.81
N ALA A 14 11.25 0.84 8.62
CA ALA A 14 9.94 0.43 8.14
C ALA A 14 9.13 -0.33 9.20
N PHE A 15 9.78 -1.17 10.00
CA PHE A 15 9.20 -2.05 11.04
C PHE A 15 9.21 -1.49 12.46
N GLN A 16 9.72 -0.29 12.68
CA GLN A 16 9.66 0.34 14.00
C GLN A 16 8.30 1.00 14.20
N SER A 17 7.76 0.90 15.42
CA SER A 17 6.55 1.62 15.78
C SER A 17 6.82 3.13 15.84
N ILE A 18 5.90 3.90 15.26
CA ILE A 18 5.88 5.35 15.24
C ILE A 18 4.62 5.81 15.97
N ASN A 19 4.72 6.91 16.71
CA ASN A 19 3.58 7.50 17.40
C ASN A 19 2.78 8.38 16.44
N PHE A 20 1.70 7.83 15.90
CA PHE A 20 0.73 8.59 15.11
C PHE A 20 -0.29 9.27 16.02
N LYS A 21 -0.64 10.52 15.71
CA LYS A 21 -1.77 11.22 16.31
C LYS A 21 -2.88 11.32 15.27
N TYR A 22 -4.09 10.87 15.61
CA TYR A 22 -5.29 11.06 14.79
C TYR A 22 -6.40 11.61 15.67
N LYS A 23 -6.87 12.82 15.35
CA LYS A 23 -7.69 13.64 16.26
C LYS A 23 -7.00 13.78 17.63
N ASP A 24 -7.67 13.42 18.72
CA ASP A 24 -7.13 13.55 20.09
C ASP A 24 -6.49 12.25 20.62
N GLU A 25 -6.36 11.22 19.78
CA GLU A 25 -5.82 9.92 20.17
C GLU A 25 -4.45 9.64 19.56
N ARG A 26 -3.65 8.85 20.29
CA ARG A 26 -2.29 8.45 19.89
C ARG A 26 -2.20 6.94 19.74
N TYR A 27 -1.53 6.50 18.69
CA TYR A 27 -1.33 5.09 18.35
C TYR A 27 0.14 4.83 18.01
N SER A 28 0.77 3.90 18.74
CA SER A 28 2.14 3.47 18.48
C SER A 28 2.15 2.24 17.57
N VAL A 29 2.25 2.47 16.26
CA VAL A 29 2.13 1.43 15.22
C VAL A 29 3.07 1.76 14.06
N GLN A 30 3.27 0.82 13.14
CA GLN A 30 4.29 0.95 12.10
C GLN A 30 3.80 1.73 10.86
N LEU A 31 2.49 1.71 10.59
CA LEU A 31 1.87 2.38 9.45
C LEU A 31 0.72 3.29 9.90
N SER A 32 0.54 4.40 9.21
CA SER A 32 -0.58 5.33 9.39
C SER A 32 -1.95 4.65 9.17
N SER A 33 -2.07 3.75 8.19
CA SER A 33 -3.29 2.96 7.99
C SER A 33 -3.62 2.06 9.18
N PHE A 34 -2.60 1.59 9.91
CA PHE A 34 -2.80 0.78 11.11
C PHE A 34 -3.33 1.65 12.24
N ALA A 35 -2.83 2.88 12.37
CA ALA A 35 -3.33 3.84 13.35
C ALA A 35 -4.81 4.18 13.10
N LEU A 36 -5.19 4.36 11.83
CA LEU A 36 -6.58 4.54 11.45
C LEU A 36 -7.45 3.33 11.76
N ARG A 37 -6.96 2.12 11.47
CA ARG A 37 -7.70 0.89 11.79
C ARG A 37 -7.94 0.77 13.29
N GLU A 38 -6.95 1.05 14.14
CA GLU A 38 -7.10 1.06 15.60
C GLU A 38 -8.12 2.12 16.05
N TYR A 39 -8.03 3.35 15.51
CA TYR A 39 -9.00 4.41 15.80
C TYR A 39 -10.44 3.98 15.44
N PHE A 40 -10.66 3.48 14.23
CA PHE A 40 -11.99 3.09 13.77
C PHE A 40 -12.52 1.86 14.54
N LYS A 41 -11.66 0.89 14.84
CA LYS A 41 -12.02 -0.27 15.66
C LYS A 41 -12.51 0.14 17.05
N LYS A 42 -11.81 1.07 17.71
CA LYS A 42 -12.22 1.63 19.02
C LYS A 42 -13.59 2.33 18.96
N HIS A 43 -13.95 2.88 17.80
CA HIS A 43 -15.24 3.53 17.56
C HIS A 43 -16.29 2.59 16.92
N GLY A 44 -16.12 1.27 17.02
CA GLY A 44 -17.08 0.28 16.55
C GLY A 44 -17.24 0.24 15.03
N LYS A 45 -16.22 0.65 14.27
CA LYS A 45 -16.22 0.64 12.80
C LYS A 45 -15.20 -0.35 12.25
N GLU A 46 -15.66 -1.27 11.41
CA GLU A 46 -14.79 -2.17 10.67
C GLU A 46 -13.99 -1.41 9.59
N THR A 47 -12.71 -1.71 9.50
CA THR A 47 -11.77 -1.13 8.53
C THR A 47 -10.97 -2.22 7.84
N LYS A 48 -11.05 -2.24 6.50
CA LYS A 48 -10.22 -3.13 5.67
C LYS A 48 -9.08 -2.35 5.02
N ILE A 49 -7.86 -2.88 5.11
CA ILE A 49 -6.65 -2.27 4.54
C ILE A 49 -6.21 -3.07 3.31
N THR A 50 -5.92 -2.37 2.20
CA THR A 50 -5.14 -2.89 1.07
C THR A 50 -3.79 -2.20 1.04
N LEU A 51 -2.70 -2.97 1.01
CA LEU A 51 -1.36 -2.44 0.72
C LEU A 51 -1.01 -2.59 -0.76
N ILE A 52 -0.43 -1.55 -1.33
CA ILE A 52 0.03 -1.53 -2.72
C ILE A 52 1.55 -1.59 -2.71
N TYR A 53 2.12 -2.67 -3.25
CA TYR A 53 3.57 -2.82 -3.34
C TYR A 53 4.03 -2.68 -4.79
N PRO A 54 4.98 -1.78 -5.08
CA PRO A 54 5.72 -1.84 -6.32
C PRO A 54 6.57 -3.11 -6.40
N VAL A 55 6.56 -3.80 -7.54
CA VAL A 55 7.42 -4.99 -7.77
C VAL A 55 8.91 -4.69 -7.62
N SER A 56 9.36 -3.44 -7.72
CA SER A 56 10.76 -3.08 -7.46
C SER A 56 11.13 -3.06 -5.98
N LEU A 57 10.18 -3.16 -5.04
CA LEU A 57 10.43 -2.89 -3.62
C LEU A 57 11.52 -3.78 -2.99
N TYR A 58 11.62 -5.05 -3.41
CA TYR A 58 12.64 -5.99 -2.92
C TYR A 58 13.97 -5.89 -3.68
N LEU A 59 14.03 -5.12 -4.76
CA LEU A 59 15.25 -4.89 -5.55
C LEU A 59 16.02 -3.69 -4.98
N ASN A 60 16.51 -3.85 -3.75
CA ASN A 60 17.27 -2.80 -3.09
C ASN A 60 18.30 -3.42 -2.12
N ASN A 61 19.55 -3.50 -2.56
CA ASN A 61 20.65 -4.09 -1.79
C ASN A 61 21.01 -3.26 -0.54
N SER A 62 20.72 -1.96 -0.55
CA SER A 62 21.00 -1.09 0.61
C SER A 62 20.17 -1.45 1.84
N LEU A 63 19.04 -2.15 1.66
CA LEU A 63 18.19 -2.65 2.74
C LEU A 63 18.92 -3.68 3.62
N LEU A 64 19.76 -4.52 3.01
CA LEU A 64 20.42 -5.63 3.72
C LEU A 64 21.49 -5.18 4.72
N THR A 65 22.05 -3.98 4.52
CA THR A 65 23.18 -3.46 5.30
C THR A 65 22.77 -2.43 6.34
N LYS A 66 21.67 -1.70 6.13
CA LYS A 66 21.30 -0.52 6.94
C LYS A 66 20.10 -0.72 7.85
N GLN A 67 19.41 -1.86 7.79
CA GLN A 67 18.07 -1.98 8.38
C GLN A 67 17.91 -3.17 9.33
N LYS A 68 17.11 -2.93 10.38
CA LYS A 68 16.54 -4.00 11.21
C LYS A 68 15.32 -4.58 10.48
N ILE A 69 15.59 -5.45 9.51
CA ILE A 69 14.56 -6.21 8.79
C ILE A 69 14.39 -7.57 9.48
N PRO A 70 13.17 -8.11 9.61
CA PRO A 70 12.96 -9.47 10.08
C PRO A 70 13.79 -10.48 9.25
N GLU A 71 14.46 -11.41 9.92
CA GLU A 71 15.44 -12.31 9.30
C GLU A 71 14.86 -13.11 8.13
N ASN A 72 13.60 -13.55 8.23
CA ASN A 72 12.91 -14.24 7.15
C ASN A 72 12.81 -13.37 5.87
N LEU A 73 12.39 -12.11 6.02
CA LEU A 73 12.28 -11.18 4.89
C LEU A 73 13.67 -10.84 4.33
N LYS A 74 14.67 -10.68 5.20
CA LYS A 74 16.07 -10.47 4.79
C LYS A 74 16.57 -11.63 3.92
N ASN A 75 16.32 -12.88 4.32
CA ASN A 75 16.69 -14.07 3.55
C ASN A 75 16.00 -14.13 2.18
N ILE A 76 14.72 -13.75 2.13
CA ILE A 76 13.97 -13.66 0.86
C ILE A 76 14.62 -12.64 -0.07
N ILE A 77 14.86 -11.42 0.41
CA ILE A 77 15.47 -10.34 -0.38
C ILE A 77 16.86 -10.75 -0.85
N GLN A 78 17.68 -11.32 0.04
CA GLN A 78 19.03 -11.79 -0.30
C GLN A 78 19.00 -12.89 -1.37
N SER A 79 18.00 -13.79 -1.32
CA SER A 79 17.80 -14.82 -2.35
C SER A 79 17.47 -14.21 -3.70
N ILE A 80 16.55 -13.24 -3.76
CA ILE A 80 16.16 -12.53 -4.99
C ILE A 80 17.37 -11.78 -5.58
N LEU A 81 18.16 -11.10 -4.75
CA LEU A 81 19.28 -10.28 -5.23
C LEU A 81 20.44 -11.12 -5.75
N ASN A 82 20.78 -12.22 -5.06
CA ASN A 82 22.03 -12.97 -5.30
C ASN A 82 21.87 -14.22 -6.16
N LYS A 83 20.65 -14.75 -6.35
CA LYS A 83 20.42 -15.97 -7.13
C LYS A 83 19.64 -15.64 -8.40
N PRO A 84 20.25 -15.75 -9.60
CA PRO A 84 19.60 -15.40 -10.87
C PRO A 84 18.25 -16.11 -11.09
N PHE A 85 18.17 -17.39 -10.77
CA PHE A 85 16.94 -18.18 -10.91
C PHE A 85 15.80 -17.70 -9.98
N GLU A 86 16.14 -17.29 -8.75
CA GLU A 86 15.13 -16.76 -7.82
C GLU A 86 14.69 -15.35 -8.21
N LYS A 87 15.60 -14.54 -8.76
CA LYS A 87 15.28 -13.25 -9.37
C LYS A 87 14.28 -13.37 -10.51
N GLU A 88 14.50 -14.31 -11.42
CA GLU A 88 13.60 -14.58 -12.55
C GLU A 88 12.20 -15.02 -12.06
N LYS A 89 12.14 -15.96 -11.12
CA LYS A 89 10.87 -16.38 -10.49
C LYS A 89 10.14 -15.21 -9.84
N TYR A 90 10.86 -14.36 -9.12
CA TYR A 90 10.28 -13.18 -8.46
C TYR A 90 9.65 -12.22 -9.47
N LEU A 91 10.37 -11.92 -10.56
CA LEU A 91 9.87 -11.04 -11.62
C LEU A 91 8.68 -11.65 -12.38
N ALA A 92 8.68 -12.98 -12.55
CA ALA A 92 7.56 -13.69 -13.20
C ALA A 92 6.30 -13.75 -12.31
N ASN A 93 6.47 -13.95 -10.99
CA ASN A 93 5.36 -13.96 -10.05
C ASN A 93 5.83 -13.46 -8.66
N PRO A 94 5.63 -12.17 -8.34
CA PRO A 94 6.09 -11.59 -7.09
C PRO A 94 5.17 -11.89 -5.89
N TYR A 95 3.92 -12.30 -6.11
CA TYR A 95 2.92 -12.47 -5.05
C TYR A 95 3.34 -13.42 -3.92
N PRO A 96 3.93 -14.61 -4.18
CA PRO A 96 4.41 -15.49 -3.11
C PRO A 96 5.41 -14.81 -2.18
N TYR A 97 6.27 -13.94 -2.72
CA TYR A 97 7.29 -13.23 -1.95
C TYR A 97 6.70 -12.09 -1.12
N PHE A 98 5.73 -11.35 -1.67
CA PHE A 98 5.02 -10.30 -0.93
C PHE A 98 4.04 -10.85 0.11
N LYS A 99 3.52 -12.07 -0.06
CA LYS A 99 2.73 -12.76 0.97
C LYS A 99 3.53 -12.97 2.26
N GLU A 100 4.84 -13.15 2.14
CA GLU A 100 5.75 -13.28 3.29
C GLU A 100 6.14 -11.94 3.94
N HIS A 101 5.81 -10.81 3.32
CA HIS A 101 6.03 -9.49 3.91
C HIS A 101 5.27 -9.39 5.25
N PRO A 102 5.89 -8.90 6.34
CA PRO A 102 5.24 -8.80 7.65
C PRO A 102 3.89 -8.07 7.59
N TYR A 103 3.83 -6.94 6.89
CA TYR A 103 2.57 -6.19 6.74
C TYR A 103 1.52 -6.88 5.90
N SER A 104 1.91 -7.68 4.90
CA SER A 104 0.94 -8.45 4.12
C SER A 104 0.19 -9.47 4.96
N LYS A 105 0.81 -9.96 6.04
CA LYS A 105 0.18 -10.89 7.01
C LYS A 105 -0.78 -10.19 7.97
N GLU A 106 -0.69 -8.87 8.10
CA GLU A 106 -1.50 -8.07 9.03
C GLU A 106 -2.68 -7.37 8.36
N VAL A 107 -2.71 -7.27 7.03
CA VAL A 107 -3.75 -6.55 6.29
C VAL A 107 -4.76 -7.50 5.63
N ASN A 108 -5.87 -6.93 5.16
CA ASN A 108 -6.95 -7.71 4.56
C ASN A 108 -6.64 -8.10 3.11
N ASN A 109 -5.89 -7.27 2.40
CA ASN A 109 -5.44 -7.52 1.04
C ASN A 109 -4.10 -6.83 0.78
N PHE A 110 -3.38 -7.31 -0.23
CA PHE A 110 -2.33 -6.52 -0.87
C PHE A 110 -2.35 -6.78 -2.37
N ILE A 111 -1.90 -5.80 -3.14
CA ILE A 111 -1.63 -5.94 -4.56
C ILE A 111 -0.16 -5.65 -4.83
N VAL A 112 0.38 -6.34 -5.84
CA VAL A 112 1.69 -6.03 -6.39
C VAL A 112 1.49 -5.40 -7.75
N ILE A 113 2.01 -4.19 -7.94
CA ILE A 113 1.88 -3.42 -9.18
C ILE A 113 3.23 -3.31 -9.89
N HIS A 114 3.19 -2.99 -11.19
CA HIS A 114 4.41 -2.71 -11.94
C HIS A 114 5.20 -1.52 -11.35
N SER A 115 6.44 -1.38 -11.80
CA SER A 115 7.34 -0.33 -11.33
C SER A 115 7.85 0.54 -12.47
N ILE A 116 8.47 1.66 -12.11
CA ILE A 116 9.02 2.63 -13.06
C ILE A 116 10.45 2.96 -12.62
N GLY A 117 11.38 2.90 -13.58
CA GLY A 117 12.80 3.20 -13.37
C GLY A 117 13.66 1.94 -13.29
N GLU A 118 14.94 2.14 -12.96
CA GLU A 118 15.93 1.06 -12.89
C GLU A 118 16.30 0.73 -11.44
N TYR A 119 16.24 -0.56 -11.07
CA TYR A 119 16.58 -1.05 -9.74
C TYR A 119 17.46 -2.29 -9.85
N GLU A 120 18.64 -2.26 -9.23
CA GLU A 120 19.61 -3.39 -9.24
C GLU A 120 19.90 -3.92 -10.66
N GLY A 121 19.99 -3.00 -11.65
CA GLY A 121 20.24 -3.31 -13.06
C GLY A 121 19.03 -3.81 -13.85
N ILE A 122 17.83 -3.83 -13.24
CA ILE A 122 16.57 -4.19 -13.91
C ILE A 122 15.81 -2.92 -14.26
N ASN A 123 15.54 -2.72 -15.54
CA ASN A 123 14.75 -1.60 -16.03
C ASN A 123 13.25 -1.96 -16.05
N PHE A 124 12.44 -1.14 -15.39
CA PHE A 124 10.99 -1.22 -15.41
C PHE A 124 10.41 -0.06 -16.22
N SER A 125 9.65 -0.40 -17.26
CA SER A 125 9.13 0.55 -18.25
C SER A 125 7.63 0.79 -18.15
N ALA A 126 7.01 0.55 -16.99
CA ALA A 126 5.60 0.85 -16.83
C ALA A 126 5.34 2.37 -16.92
N THR A 127 4.12 2.72 -17.25
CA THR A 127 3.62 4.08 -17.35
C THR A 127 2.73 4.40 -16.16
N LEU A 128 2.62 5.68 -15.81
CA LEU A 128 1.67 6.13 -14.78
C LEU A 128 0.24 5.63 -15.06
N LYS A 129 -0.17 5.57 -16.33
CA LYS A 129 -1.51 5.10 -16.73
C LYS A 129 -1.74 3.63 -16.39
N GLU A 130 -0.73 2.78 -16.57
CA GLU A 130 -0.82 1.37 -16.20
C GLU A 130 -0.93 1.21 -14.68
N LEU A 131 -0.12 1.95 -13.91
CA LEU A 131 -0.22 1.94 -12.45
C LEU A 131 -1.60 2.39 -11.96
N ILE A 132 -2.15 3.45 -12.55
CA ILE A 132 -3.51 3.93 -12.26
C ILE A 132 -4.54 2.84 -12.54
N LEU A 133 -4.43 2.17 -13.69
CA LEU A 133 -5.36 1.13 -14.11
C LEU A 133 -5.34 -0.07 -13.16
N GLU A 134 -4.16 -0.54 -12.76
CA GLU A 134 -4.01 -1.66 -11.82
C GLU A 134 -4.68 -1.37 -10.48
N ILE A 135 -4.43 -0.18 -9.90
CA ILE A 135 -5.04 0.23 -8.63
C ILE A 135 -6.55 0.42 -8.78
N PHE A 136 -7.00 1.03 -9.88
CA PHE A 136 -8.42 1.26 -10.16
C PHE A 136 -9.21 -0.05 -10.29
N ILE A 137 -8.66 -1.04 -10.99
CA ILE A 137 -9.29 -2.37 -11.12
C ILE A 137 -9.43 -3.04 -9.76
N ASP A 138 -8.40 -3.01 -8.90
CA ASP A 138 -8.51 -3.56 -7.53
C ASP A 138 -9.56 -2.82 -6.70
N MET A 139 -9.67 -1.49 -6.83
CA MET A 139 -10.73 -0.73 -6.14
C MET A 139 -12.13 -1.16 -6.57
N ILE A 140 -12.36 -1.36 -7.87
CA ILE A 140 -13.64 -1.87 -8.40
C ILE A 140 -13.93 -3.26 -7.86
N ASP A 141 -13.00 -4.20 -8.04
CA ASP A 141 -13.17 -5.59 -7.61
C ASP A 141 -13.41 -5.68 -6.09
N SER A 142 -12.62 -4.94 -5.30
CA SER A 142 -12.80 -4.86 -3.86
C SER A 142 -14.17 -4.29 -3.47
N TYR A 143 -14.70 -3.30 -4.18
CA TYR A 143 -16.01 -2.71 -3.89
C TYR A 143 -17.15 -3.66 -4.26
N ILE A 144 -17.07 -4.33 -5.41
CA ILE A 144 -18.06 -5.33 -5.84
C ILE A 144 -18.12 -6.48 -4.83
N LYS A 145 -16.95 -6.98 -4.37
CA LYS A 145 -16.87 -8.08 -3.39
C LYS A 145 -17.30 -7.68 -1.99
N THR A 146 -16.98 -6.46 -1.55
CA THR A 146 -17.41 -5.95 -0.24
C THR A 146 -17.62 -4.44 -0.30
N PRO A 147 -18.87 -3.98 -0.49
CA PRO A 147 -19.18 -2.56 -0.57
C PRO A 147 -18.77 -1.79 0.70
N PHE A 148 -18.20 -0.60 0.50
CA PHE A 148 -17.79 0.30 1.58
C PHE A 148 -18.41 1.69 1.44
N THR A 149 -18.56 2.39 2.56
CA THR A 149 -19.18 3.72 2.62
C THR A 149 -18.15 4.83 2.70
N GLU A 150 -16.92 4.49 3.11
CA GLU A 150 -15.81 5.43 3.23
C GLU A 150 -14.54 4.80 2.66
N LEU A 151 -13.87 5.54 1.78
CA LEU A 151 -12.59 5.20 1.17
C LEU A 151 -11.54 6.21 1.63
N TYR A 152 -10.43 5.70 2.15
CA TYR A 152 -9.28 6.48 2.59
C TYR A 152 -8.08 6.15 1.70
N LEU A 153 -7.53 7.17 1.05
CA LEU A 153 -6.32 7.10 0.24
C LEU A 153 -5.16 7.63 1.09
N ASP A 154 -4.37 6.72 1.64
CA ASP A 154 -3.25 7.04 2.52
C ASP A 154 -1.97 7.27 1.73
N ILE A 155 -1.57 8.54 1.68
CA ILE A 155 -0.40 9.01 0.95
C ILE A 155 0.80 9.30 1.89
N SER A 156 0.70 8.87 3.14
CA SER A 156 1.71 9.11 4.18
C SER A 156 3.08 8.49 3.90
N SER A 157 3.15 7.42 3.09
CA SER A 157 4.39 6.71 2.80
C SER A 157 5.31 7.41 1.79
N GLY A 158 4.96 8.62 1.33
CA GLY A 158 5.91 9.54 0.70
C GLY A 158 5.82 9.68 -0.84
N HIS A 159 6.44 10.76 -1.33
CA HIS A 159 6.38 11.35 -2.67
C HIS A 159 6.92 10.45 -3.80
N ASN A 160 6.06 9.64 -4.38
CA ASN A 160 6.39 8.85 -5.55
C ASN A 160 5.28 8.92 -6.61
N ILE A 161 5.59 8.40 -7.80
CA ILE A 161 4.63 8.24 -8.89
C ILE A 161 3.45 7.34 -8.50
N TYR A 162 3.62 6.46 -7.50
CA TYR A 162 2.59 5.57 -6.98
C TYR A 162 1.53 6.31 -6.14
N VAL A 163 1.89 7.38 -5.43
CA VAL A 163 0.93 8.27 -4.74
C VAL A 163 0.04 8.97 -5.75
N SER A 164 0.64 9.53 -6.82
CA SER A 164 -0.13 10.11 -7.92
C SER A 164 -1.05 9.07 -8.56
N ALA A 165 -0.55 7.85 -8.78
CA ALA A 165 -1.37 6.75 -9.30
C ALA A 165 -2.55 6.40 -8.38
N LEU A 166 -2.31 6.34 -7.05
CA LEU A 166 -3.34 6.04 -6.05
C LEU A 166 -4.43 7.11 -6.00
N ILE A 167 -4.05 8.40 -6.01
CA ILE A 167 -5.00 9.51 -6.00
C ILE A 167 -5.85 9.49 -7.28
N GLU A 168 -5.21 9.35 -8.44
CA GLU A 168 -5.93 9.32 -9.72
C GLU A 168 -6.82 8.09 -9.86
N ALA A 169 -6.37 6.90 -9.43
CA ALA A 169 -7.20 5.71 -9.37
C ALA A 169 -8.41 5.91 -8.45
N GLY A 170 -8.23 6.54 -7.29
CA GLY A 170 -9.32 6.89 -6.38
C GLY A 170 -10.31 7.88 -6.99
N ARG A 171 -9.84 8.87 -7.75
CA ARG A 171 -10.70 9.81 -8.51
C ARG A 171 -11.52 9.08 -9.57
N LEU A 172 -10.89 8.22 -10.36
CA LEU A 172 -11.56 7.41 -11.39
C LEU A 172 -12.59 6.46 -10.75
N PHE A 173 -12.24 5.83 -9.64
CA PHE A 173 -13.15 4.98 -8.87
C PHE A 173 -14.37 5.75 -8.37
N LEU A 174 -14.19 6.97 -7.85
CA LEU A 174 -15.33 7.81 -7.44
C LEU A 174 -16.23 8.17 -8.63
N THR A 175 -15.66 8.47 -9.80
CA THR A 175 -16.44 8.70 -11.02
C THR A 175 -17.22 7.45 -11.42
N PHE A 176 -16.57 6.28 -11.44
CA PHE A 176 -17.22 4.99 -11.69
C PHE A 176 -18.38 4.74 -10.73
N TYR A 177 -18.15 4.92 -9.43
CA TYR A 177 -19.18 4.76 -8.39
C TYR A 177 -20.39 5.68 -8.63
N LYS A 178 -20.16 6.96 -8.94
CA LYS A 178 -21.23 7.94 -9.20
C LYS A 178 -22.04 7.59 -10.44
N LEU A 179 -21.39 7.12 -11.50
CA LEU A 179 -22.07 6.68 -12.73
C LEU A 179 -22.93 5.43 -12.46
N GLN A 180 -22.45 4.49 -11.65
CA GLN A 180 -23.21 3.30 -11.27
C GLN A 180 -24.39 3.61 -10.32
N ASN A 181 -24.26 4.65 -9.48
CA ASN A 181 -25.23 5.02 -8.45
C ASN A 181 -25.84 6.40 -8.71
N PHE A 182 -26.32 6.63 -9.94
CA PHE A 182 -26.73 7.94 -10.45
C PHE A 182 -27.91 8.60 -9.69
N LEU A 183 -28.74 7.83 -8.99
CA LEU A 183 -29.88 8.35 -8.23
C LEU A 183 -29.46 8.88 -6.85
N PRO A 184 -30.15 9.90 -6.29
CA PRO A 184 -29.85 10.43 -4.97
C PRO A 184 -29.97 9.33 -3.91
N GLN A 185 -28.86 8.96 -3.28
CA GLN A 185 -28.84 8.06 -2.14
C GLN A 185 -28.42 8.84 -0.89
N GLU A 186 -29.10 8.59 0.23
CA GLU A 186 -28.77 9.17 1.54
C GLU A 186 -27.37 8.75 2.05
N ASN A 187 -26.76 7.73 1.43
CA ASN A 187 -25.47 7.14 1.84
C ASN A 187 -24.44 7.12 0.68
N GLN A 188 -24.09 8.28 0.16
CA GLN A 188 -23.03 8.40 -0.84
C GLN A 188 -21.66 7.98 -0.27
N LEU A 189 -20.87 7.29 -1.10
CA LEU A 189 -19.47 7.00 -0.82
C LEU A 189 -18.70 8.29 -0.51
N LYS A 190 -18.04 8.32 0.65
CA LYS A 190 -17.11 9.40 1.03
C LYS A 190 -15.69 8.98 0.73
N VAL A 191 -14.93 9.86 0.09
CA VAL A 191 -13.52 9.62 -0.25
C VAL A 191 -12.66 10.66 0.46
N TYR A 192 -11.62 10.20 1.15
CA TYR A 192 -10.70 11.03 1.92
C TYR A 192 -9.28 10.77 1.45
N ILE A 193 -8.50 11.83 1.26
CA ILE A 193 -7.04 11.75 1.17
C ILE A 193 -6.49 12.02 2.57
N ILE A 194 -5.60 11.16 3.05
CA ILE A 194 -4.97 11.31 4.35
C ILE A 194 -3.45 11.28 4.20
N PHE A 195 -2.78 12.05 5.04
CA PHE A 195 -1.33 12.08 5.14
C PHE A 195 -0.96 12.25 6.62
N SER A 196 0.26 11.87 6.95
CA SER A 196 0.89 12.14 8.26
C SER A 196 2.09 13.05 8.05
N ASP A 197 2.51 13.68 9.14
CA ASP A 197 3.70 14.52 9.12
C ASP A 197 4.93 13.68 8.71
N PRO A 198 5.90 14.28 7.98
CA PRO A 198 7.11 13.58 7.59
C PRO A 198 7.83 12.99 8.80
N ILE A 199 8.29 11.75 8.67
CA ILE A 199 9.11 11.10 9.69
C ILE A 199 10.51 11.70 9.57
N LEU A 200 10.88 12.54 10.54
CA LEU A 200 12.21 13.12 10.61
C LEU A 200 13.19 12.12 11.24
N PRO A 201 14.41 11.95 10.69
CA PRO A 201 15.46 11.22 11.39
C PRO A 201 15.83 11.94 12.69
N PRO A 202 16.18 11.19 13.75
CA PRO A 202 16.66 11.77 15.02
C PRO A 202 18.00 12.49 14.87
#